data_AF-A0A0T2QHK3-F1
#
_entry.id   AF-A0A0T2QHK3-F1
#
_cell.length_a   1.000
_cell.length_b   1.000
_cell.length_c   1.000
_cell.angle_alpha   90.00
_cell.angle_beta   90.00
_cell.angle_gamma   90.00
#
_symmetry.space_group_name_H-M   'P 1'
#
loop_
_entity.id
_entity.type
_entity.pdbx_description
1 polymer ?
#
loop_
_entity_poly.entity_id
_entity_poly.type
_entity_poly.pdbx_seq_one_letter_code
_entity_poly.pdbx_strand_id
1 'polypeptide(L)'
;MRWFLLAAALVSSPAFAAPTYLDCRFPGAVPIKITADEATGKATVFVPSTGFTETLTAAFTPDEVIFANNMLDYKISRTDLSIDRTVRLLKKTDRGQCKVVEAPPRAF
;
A
#
# COMPACT_ATOMS: atom_id res chain seq x y z
N MET A 1 40.27 -40.62 -12.05
CA MET A 1 39.74 -39.25 -11.92
C MET A 1 38.32 -39.30 -11.38
N ARG A 2 38.07 -38.76 -10.18
CA ARG A 2 36.73 -38.69 -9.56
C ARG A 2 36.27 -37.24 -9.63
N TRP A 3 35.32 -36.95 -10.52
CA TRP A 3 34.72 -35.63 -10.66
C TRP A 3 33.77 -35.39 -9.46
N PHE A 4 34.08 -34.40 -8.64
CA PHE A 4 33.14 -33.87 -7.66
C PHE A 4 32.13 -32.97 -8.38
N LEU A 5 30.88 -33.43 -8.52
CA LEU A 5 29.75 -32.58 -8.93
C LEU A 5 29.39 -31.69 -7.74
N LEU A 6 29.86 -30.44 -7.76
CA LEU A 6 29.43 -29.40 -6.83
C LEU A 6 28.01 -28.96 -7.25
N ALA A 7 26.98 -29.52 -6.61
CA ALA A 7 25.61 -29.04 -6.74
C ALA A 7 25.46 -27.74 -5.94
N ALA A 8 25.57 -26.60 -6.62
CA ALA A 8 25.26 -25.30 -6.04
C ALA A 8 23.75 -25.18 -5.84
N ALA A 9 23.28 -25.41 -4.61
CA ALA A 9 21.90 -25.14 -4.23
C ALA A 9 21.66 -23.62 -4.26
N LEU A 10 21.00 -23.14 -5.33
CA LEU A 10 20.47 -21.79 -5.42
C LEU A 10 19.34 -21.64 -4.41
N VAL A 11 19.66 -21.12 -3.23
CA VAL A 11 18.67 -20.78 -2.21
C VAL A 11 17.94 -19.53 -2.70
N SER A 12 16.72 -19.68 -3.21
CA SER A 12 15.88 -18.54 -3.55
C SER A 12 15.41 -17.88 -2.26
N SER A 13 16.07 -16.80 -1.84
CA SER A 13 15.57 -15.97 -0.75
C SER A 13 14.20 -15.40 -1.17
N PRO A 14 13.12 -15.58 -0.39
CA PRO A 14 11.90 -14.85 -0.64
C PRO A 14 12.22 -13.37 -0.49
N ALA A 15 12.16 -12.62 -1.60
CA ALA A 15 12.22 -11.17 -1.55
C ALA A 15 10.93 -10.71 -0.87
N PHE A 16 10.99 -10.51 0.46
CA PHE A 16 9.95 -9.81 1.18
C PHE A 16 9.89 -8.39 0.60
N ALA A 17 8.86 -8.12 -0.20
CA ALA A 17 8.65 -6.80 -0.75
C ALA A 17 8.53 -5.81 0.42
N ALA A 18 9.40 -4.80 0.44
CA ALA A 18 9.31 -3.74 1.44
C ALA A 18 7.97 -3.00 1.29
N PRO A 19 7.38 -2.49 2.40
CA PRO A 19 6.17 -1.69 2.31
C PRO A 19 6.36 -0.47 1.40
N THR A 20 5.34 -0.14 0.61
CA THR A 20 5.30 1.06 -0.21
C THR A 20 4.63 2.19 0.55
N TYR A 21 5.29 3.34 0.64
CA TYR A 21 4.77 4.52 1.32
C TYR A 21 4.24 5.52 0.30
N LEU A 22 3.02 6.00 0.50
CA LEU A 22 2.29 6.85 -0.41
C LEU A 22 1.82 8.13 0.31
N ASP A 23 1.99 9.28 -0.33
CA ASP A 23 1.31 10.54 0.02
C ASP A 23 0.21 10.80 -1.01
N CYS A 24 -1.05 10.76 -0.58
CA CYS A 24 -2.24 10.81 -1.43
C CYS A 24 -3.01 12.11 -1.21
N ARG A 25 -3.28 12.83 -2.30
CA ARG A 25 -3.99 14.11 -2.31
C ARG A 25 -5.26 14.04 -3.12
N PHE A 26 -6.30 14.69 -2.62
CA PHE A 26 -7.62 14.76 -3.23
C PHE A 26 -7.98 16.23 -3.49
N PRO A 27 -8.59 16.59 -4.63
CA PRO A 27 -9.09 17.93 -4.86
C PRO A 27 -10.19 18.28 -3.85
N GLY A 28 -9.94 19.23 -2.95
CA GLY A 28 -10.93 19.69 -1.98
C GLY A 28 -11.22 18.75 -0.81
N ALA A 29 -10.39 17.71 -0.59
CA ALA A 29 -10.53 16.82 0.55
C ALA A 29 -9.21 16.64 1.32
N VAL A 30 -9.31 16.10 2.54
CA VAL A 30 -8.16 15.94 3.44
C VAL A 30 -7.14 14.95 2.83
N PRO A 31 -5.85 15.33 2.74
CA PRO A 31 -4.80 14.43 2.28
C PRO A 31 -4.54 13.33 3.29
N ILE A 32 -4.13 12.16 2.79
CA ILE A 32 -3.84 10.99 3.62
C ILE A 32 -2.51 10.38 3.21
N LYS A 33 -1.83 9.72 4.14
CA LYS A 33 -0.68 8.87 3.85
C LYS A 33 -1.12 7.42 3.92
N ILE A 34 -0.56 6.58 3.05
CA ILE A 34 -0.88 5.16 2.99
C ILE A 34 0.42 4.37 3.03
N THR A 35 0.47 3.34 3.86
CA THR A 35 1.51 2.32 3.79
C THR A 35 0.88 1.05 3.24
N ALA A 36 1.29 0.62 2.05
CA ALA A 36 0.82 -0.59 1.40
C ALA A 36 1.87 -1.70 1.58
N ASP A 37 1.55 -2.70 2.39
CA ASP A 37 2.42 -3.82 2.73
C ASP A 37 1.87 -5.12 2.14
N GLU A 38 2.37 -5.45 0.94
CA GLU A 38 1.97 -6.63 0.18
C GLU A 38 2.42 -7.93 0.87
N ALA A 39 3.54 -7.89 1.60
CA ALA A 39 4.07 -9.05 2.31
C ALA A 39 3.16 -9.47 3.47
N THR A 40 2.50 -8.51 4.13
CA THR A 40 1.56 -8.79 5.23
C THR A 40 0.09 -8.76 4.81
N GLY A 41 -0.21 -8.37 3.57
CA GLY A 41 -1.59 -8.23 3.07
C GLY A 41 -2.35 -7.10 3.76
N LYS A 42 -1.65 -6.00 4.09
CA LYS A 42 -2.21 -4.88 4.87
C LYS A 42 -1.99 -3.54 4.20
N ALA A 43 -2.93 -2.62 4.41
CA ALA A 43 -2.77 -1.21 4.11
C ALA A 43 -3.05 -0.38 5.37
N THR A 44 -2.14 0.52 5.73
CA THR A 44 -2.32 1.45 6.85
C THR A 44 -2.62 2.85 6.30
N VAL A 45 -3.75 3.42 6.69
CA VAL A 45 -4.13 4.80 6.39
C VAL A 45 -3.75 5.68 7.58
N PHE A 46 -3.08 6.79 7.32
CA PHE A 46 -2.76 7.83 8.28
C PHE A 46 -3.32 9.17 7.80
N VAL A 47 -4.00 9.90 8.67
CA VAL A 47 -4.56 11.22 8.40
C VAL A 47 -3.73 12.27 9.16
N PRO A 48 -2.78 12.96 8.51
CA PRO A 48 -1.83 13.82 9.21
C PRO A 48 -2.47 14.95 10.03
N SER A 49 -3.61 15.47 9.57
CA SER A 49 -4.29 16.59 10.25
C SER A 49 -4.92 16.21 11.59
N THR A 50 -5.22 14.93 11.82
CA THR A 50 -5.88 14.46 13.04
C THR A 50 -5.03 13.47 13.84
N GLY A 51 -3.95 12.95 13.25
CA GLY A 51 -3.18 11.85 13.82
C GLY A 51 -3.87 10.49 13.73
N PHE A 52 -5.07 10.41 13.17
CA PHE A 52 -5.81 9.17 13.02
C PHE A 52 -5.02 8.17 12.17
N THR A 53 -4.94 6.94 12.66
CA THR A 53 -4.26 5.83 11.99
C THR A 53 -5.14 4.60 12.05
N GLU A 54 -5.28 3.89 10.93
CA GLU A 54 -6.04 2.65 10.84
C GLU A 54 -5.31 1.66 9.93
N THR A 55 -5.20 0.40 10.36
CA THR A 55 -4.62 -0.68 9.54
C THR A 55 -5.73 -1.62 9.11
N LEU A 56 -5.79 -1.87 7.80
CA LEU A 56 -6.85 -2.62 7.14
C LEU A 56 -6.26 -3.80 6.37
N THR A 57 -7.03 -4.88 6.26
CA THR A 57 -6.71 -5.94 5.30
C THR A 57 -6.83 -5.38 3.89
N ALA A 58 -5.85 -5.70 3.05
CA ALA A 58 -5.80 -5.23 1.67
C ALA A 58 -5.61 -6.41 0.71
N ALA A 59 -6.32 -6.35 -0.41
CA ALA A 59 -6.12 -7.23 -1.55
C ALA A 59 -5.16 -6.55 -2.53
N PHE A 60 -4.07 -7.25 -2.87
CA PHE A 60 -3.09 -6.80 -3.84
C PHE A 60 -3.26 -7.61 -5.12
N THR A 61 -3.50 -6.90 -6.22
CA THR A 61 -3.52 -7.45 -7.57
C THR A 61 -2.38 -6.82 -8.36
N PRO A 62 -2.07 -7.28 -9.58
CA PRO A 62 -1.05 -6.64 -10.42
C PRO A 62 -1.33 -5.15 -10.67
N ASP A 63 -2.60 -4.78 -10.80
CA ASP A 63 -3.01 -3.43 -11.23
C ASP A 63 -3.54 -2.55 -10.10
N GLU A 64 -4.05 -3.15 -9.03
CA GLU A 64 -4.76 -2.43 -7.98
C GLU A 64 -4.45 -2.94 -6.56
N VAL A 65 -4.52 -2.03 -5.59
CA VAL A 65 -4.60 -2.32 -4.16
C VAL A 65 -5.97 -1.88 -3.64
N ILE A 66 -6.73 -2.82 -3.08
CA ILE A 66 -8.12 -2.62 -2.66
C ILE A 66 -8.22 -2.90 -1.16
N PHE A 67 -8.81 -1.97 -0.41
CA PHE A 67 -9.03 -2.11 1.02
C PHE A 67 -10.19 -1.22 1.47
N ALA A 68 -10.84 -1.57 2.57
CA ALA A 68 -12.02 -0.87 3.05
C ALA A 68 -12.17 -0.99 4.56
N ASN A 69 -12.89 -0.03 5.15
CA ASN A 69 -13.46 -0.14 6.48
C ASN A 69 -15.00 -0.07 6.40
N ASN A 70 -15.68 0.14 7.52
CA ASN A 70 -17.14 0.18 7.56
C ASN A 70 -17.74 1.38 6.79
N MET A 71 -16.98 2.46 6.58
CA MET A 71 -17.46 3.72 6.00
C MET A 71 -16.87 4.04 4.63
N LEU A 72 -15.63 3.62 4.37
CA LEU A 72 -14.82 4.03 3.24
C LEU A 72 -14.30 2.82 2.47
N ASP A 73 -14.46 2.86 1.16
CA ASP A 73 -13.77 1.96 0.22
C ASP A 73 -12.63 2.71 -0.44
N TYR A 74 -11.48 2.06 -0.55
CA TYR A 74 -10.30 2.60 -1.22
C TYR A 74 -9.85 1.67 -2.35
N LYS A 75 -9.44 2.29 -3.45
CA LYS A 75 -8.85 1.60 -4.59
C LYS A 75 -7.69 2.41 -5.11
N ILE A 76 -6.48 1.85 -5.08
CA ILE A 76 -5.27 2.49 -5.58
C ILE A 76 -4.82 1.75 -6.83
N SER A 77 -4.62 2.46 -7.93
CA SER A 77 -3.96 1.93 -9.11
C SER A 77 -2.45 1.83 -8.88
N ARG A 78 -1.87 0.67 -9.16
CA ARG A 78 -0.42 0.42 -9.05
C ARG A 78 0.37 0.94 -10.25
N THR A 79 -0.31 1.32 -11.33
CA THR A 79 0.32 1.75 -12.59
C THR A 79 0.48 3.25 -12.66
N ASP A 80 -0.56 4.00 -12.29
CA ASP A 80 -0.59 5.47 -12.35
C ASP A 80 -0.71 6.13 -10.97
N LEU A 81 -0.83 5.35 -9.89
CA LEU A 81 -0.96 5.81 -8.51
C LEU A 81 -2.20 6.70 -8.26
N SER A 82 -3.20 6.63 -9.13
CA SER A 82 -4.49 7.26 -8.84
C SER A 82 -5.21 6.49 -7.74
N ILE A 83 -5.97 7.21 -6.91
CA ILE A 83 -6.72 6.64 -5.79
C ILE A 83 -8.17 7.08 -5.85
N ASP A 84 -9.08 6.12 -5.80
CA ASP A 84 -10.50 6.37 -5.58
C ASP A 84 -10.82 6.08 -4.11
N ARG A 85 -11.49 7.02 -3.45
CA ARG A 85 -12.08 6.85 -2.13
C ARG A 85 -13.59 6.98 -2.26
N THR A 86 -14.35 6.00 -1.79
CA THR A 86 -15.81 6.02 -1.82
C THR A 86 -16.37 6.05 -0.41
N VAL A 87 -17.16 7.08 -0.10
CA VAL A 87 -17.92 7.18 1.15
C VAL A 87 -19.21 6.40 0.99
N ARG A 88 -19.29 5.20 1.56
CA ARG A 88 -20.40 4.26 1.39
C ARG A 88 -21.76 4.88 1.74
N LEU A 89 -21.82 5.61 2.85
CA LEU A 89 -23.06 6.24 3.33
C LEU A 89 -23.58 7.31 2.37
N LEU A 90 -22.68 8.04 1.70
CA LEU A 90 -23.04 9.13 0.80
C LEU A 90 -23.10 8.70 -0.67
N LYS A 91 -22.64 7.47 -0.99
CA LYS A 91 -22.42 6.99 -2.36
C LYS A 91 -21.63 7.99 -3.21
N LYS A 92 -20.70 8.71 -2.57
CA LYS A 92 -19.83 9.69 -3.22
C LYS A 92 -18.44 9.13 -3.33
N THR A 93 -17.87 9.23 -4.52
CA THR A 93 -16.48 8.86 -4.80
C THR A 93 -15.68 10.11 -5.08
N ASP A 94 -14.58 10.29 -4.35
CA ASP A 94 -13.57 11.29 -4.64
C ASP A 94 -12.32 10.62 -5.21
N ARG A 95 -11.80 11.19 -6.31
CA ARG A 95 -10.58 10.72 -6.96
C ARG A 95 -9.41 11.62 -6.60
N GLY A 96 -8.33 11.00 -6.16
CA GLY A 96 -7.07 11.63 -5.81
C GLY A 96 -5.90 11.07 -6.60
N GLN A 97 -4.72 11.59 -6.28
CA GLN A 97 -3.46 11.18 -6.84
C GLN A 97 -2.47 10.93 -5.71
N CYS A 98 -1.85 9.76 -5.72
CA CYS A 98 -0.77 9.41 -4.81
C CYS A 98 0.60 9.64 -5.47
N LYS A 99 1.61 9.78 -4.61
CA LYS A 99 3.03 9.73 -4.98
C LYS A 99 3.74 8.79 -4.02
N VAL A 100 4.67 7.99 -4.54
CA VAL A 100 5.58 7.22 -3.70
C VAL A 100 6.49 8.19 -2.97
N VAL A 101 6.63 7.96 -1.66
CA VAL A 101 7.52 8.72 -0.79
C VAL A 101 8.49 7.77 -0.12
N GLU A 102 9.61 8.32 0.35
CA GLU A 102 10.56 7.55 1.15
C GLU A 102 9.91 7.02 2.42
N ALA A 103 10.42 5.89 2.89
CA ALA A 103 10.00 5.35 4.18
C ALA A 103 10.24 6.41 5.27
N PRO A 104 9.25 6.66 6.15
CA PRO A 104 9.44 7.60 7.24
C PRO A 104 10.60 7.13 8.14
N PRO A 105 11.38 8.06 8.71
CA PRO A 105 12.49 7.72 9.58
C PRO A 105 11.97 6.89 10.75
N ARG A 106 12.62 5.74 10.99
CA ARG A 106 12.31 4.92 12.15
C ARG A 106 12.89 5.58 13.39
N ALA A 107 12.08 5.66 14.43
CA ALA A 107 12.55 6.14 15.73
C ALA A 107 13.42 5.09 16.45
N PHE A 108 13.32 3.81 16.07
CA PHE A 108 14.01 2.67 16.66
C PHE A 108 14.16 1.52 15.65
#